data_AF-A0A3E1BHI9-F1
#
_entry.id   AF-A0A3E1BHI9-F1
#
_cell.length_a   1.000
_cell.length_b   1.000
_cell.length_c   1.000
_cell.angle_alpha   90.00
_cell.angle_beta   90.00
_cell.angle_gamma   90.00
#
_symmetry.space_group_name_H-M   'P 1'
#
loop_
_entity.id
_entity.type
_entity.pdbx_description
1 polymer ?
#
loop_
_entity_poly.entity_id
_entity_poly.type
_entity_poly.pdbx_seq_one_letter_code
_entity_poly.pdbx_strand_id
1 'polypeptide(L)'
;MRVAGVVYDQWTSAEVTRDLKDFSGSFNFVLRDTKRSLQTFDFASGGALTDIRPGPACEVLINGVVVLKGFIEDVQPDISEKTAGVSISGRDKTGDLVDSAALTDGPSEFRNVKLEEAIKRIAEPFGLGVRSEIDTGEPFTRYSLDLAETAHSAAEKGARSRHALILSDGVGNIVITRTGKKRAPADLRLPGNVIASSGSYSHQGRYSKTYVRGQGEKAGKNRSGSAALDKTAEPLAPGDRQASSGATEIERKGTTATGIAADDEITRYRPVVHLARSKADATAAQDEADWRMRTARGAGEEVTETVKGFDVNGELWRVNEMTYVSDAYQGIERDMLITRVTNRSDQAGDVTELSVTSPEAFDAEPTGKRRTNRTRRKTASGSLDTTAQGL
;
A
#
# COMPACT_ATOMS: atom_id res chain seq x y z
N MET A 1 4.06 19.36 16.76
CA MET A 1 2.69 19.05 16.28
C MET A 1 1.75 20.20 16.64
N ARG A 2 0.61 20.35 15.98
CA ARG A 2 -0.50 21.20 16.41
C ARG A 2 -1.72 20.35 16.75
N VAL A 3 -2.39 20.61 17.88
CA VAL A 3 -3.65 19.93 18.27
C VAL A 3 -4.69 20.99 18.56
N ALA A 4 -5.82 20.95 17.87
CA ALA A 4 -6.87 21.97 18.01
C ALA A 4 -6.32 23.42 17.93
N GLY A 5 -5.32 23.66 17.08
CA GLY A 5 -4.66 24.96 16.90
C GLY A 5 -3.56 25.30 17.91
N VAL A 6 -3.39 24.52 18.98
CA VAL A 6 -2.31 24.70 19.98
C VAL A 6 -1.04 24.02 19.51
N VAL A 7 0.10 24.72 19.57
CA VAL A 7 1.42 24.16 19.21
C VAL A 7 1.98 23.35 20.38
N TYR A 8 2.41 22.13 20.07
CA TYR A 8 3.13 21.22 20.96
C TYR A 8 4.51 20.95 20.35
N ASP A 9 5.53 21.58 20.92
CA ASP A 9 6.94 21.46 20.52
C ASP A 9 7.83 20.86 21.62
N GLN A 10 7.29 20.61 22.82
CA GLN A 10 7.97 19.97 23.94
C GLN A 10 7.65 18.46 24.00
N TRP A 11 8.30 17.69 23.15
CA TRP A 11 8.27 16.23 23.11
C TRP A 11 9.61 15.59 23.53
N THR A 12 9.63 14.28 23.70
CA THR A 12 10.87 13.51 23.89
C THR A 12 11.14 12.57 22.72
N SER A 13 10.08 12.20 22.01
CA SER A 13 10.14 11.41 20.79
C SER A 13 8.95 11.80 19.89
N ALA A 14 9.19 11.87 18.59
CA ALA A 14 8.17 12.00 17.58
C ALA A 14 8.48 11.06 16.42
N GLU A 15 7.44 10.42 15.93
CA GLU A 15 7.48 9.57 14.76
C GLU A 15 6.29 9.92 13.86
N VAL A 16 6.54 10.01 12.55
CA VAL A 16 5.48 10.08 11.54
C VAL A 16 5.83 9.15 10.38
N THR A 17 4.89 8.27 10.06
CA THR A 17 5.07 7.20 9.09
C THR A 17 4.06 7.33 7.95
N ARG A 18 4.56 7.11 6.74
CA ARG A 18 3.79 7.01 5.51
C ARG A 18 4.24 5.73 4.82
N ASP A 19 3.30 4.88 4.37
CA ASP A 19 3.60 3.63 3.67
C ASP A 19 2.72 3.51 2.41
N LEU A 20 3.18 2.77 1.39
CA LEU A 20 2.40 2.33 0.24
C LEU A 20 1.50 1.16 0.58
N LYS A 21 1.87 0.38 1.60
CA LYS A 21 1.14 -0.81 2.05
C LYS A 21 0.01 -0.45 3.01
N ASP A 22 0.11 0.69 3.70
CA ASP A 22 -0.90 1.23 4.60
C ASP A 22 -1.54 2.49 3.99
N PHE A 23 -2.85 2.49 3.83
CA PHE A 23 -3.55 3.58 3.15
C PHE A 23 -3.43 4.92 3.89
N SER A 24 -3.52 4.88 5.22
CA SER A 24 -3.42 6.04 6.10
C SER A 24 -2.02 6.15 6.71
N GLY A 25 -1.47 7.37 6.69
CA GLY A 25 -0.28 7.68 7.45
C GLY A 25 -0.56 7.66 8.94
N SER A 26 0.45 7.40 9.76
CA SER A 26 0.35 7.36 11.22
C SER A 26 1.37 8.27 11.88
N PHE A 27 1.10 8.64 13.12
CA PHE A 27 2.04 9.37 13.96
C PHE A 27 2.03 8.84 15.38
N ASN A 28 3.15 9.04 16.08
CA ASN A 28 3.27 8.82 17.51
C ASN A 28 4.16 9.90 18.13
N PHE A 29 3.70 10.52 19.21
CA PHE A 29 4.43 11.56 19.94
C PHE A 29 4.47 11.18 21.41
N VAL A 30 5.66 11.16 22.00
CA VAL A 30 5.85 11.02 23.44
C VAL A 30 6.16 12.39 24.01
N LEU A 31 5.35 12.85 24.96
CA LEU A 31 5.48 14.16 25.58
C LEU A 31 5.17 14.12 27.07
N ARG A 32 5.52 15.19 27.77
CA ARG A 32 5.16 15.37 29.18
C ARG A 32 3.79 16.04 29.28
N ASP A 33 2.83 15.36 29.90
CA ASP A 33 1.53 15.94 30.21
C ASP A 33 1.61 16.72 31.54
N THR A 34 1.59 18.05 31.43
CA THR A 34 1.69 18.96 32.57
C THR A 34 0.48 18.83 33.50
N LYS A 35 -0.73 18.63 32.96
CA LYS A 35 -1.95 18.54 33.78
C LYS A 35 -1.91 17.28 34.64
N ARG A 36 -1.62 16.13 34.04
CA ARG A 36 -1.47 14.87 34.77
C ARG A 36 -0.34 14.95 35.79
N SER A 37 0.80 15.54 35.41
CA SER A 37 1.92 15.76 36.34
C SER A 37 1.50 16.56 37.58
N LEU A 38 0.81 17.69 37.38
CA LEU A 38 0.33 18.56 38.47
C LEU A 38 -0.76 17.91 39.33
N GLN A 39 -1.58 17.03 38.75
CA GLN A 39 -2.59 16.27 39.50
C GLN A 39 -2.01 15.11 40.30
N THR A 40 -0.84 14.60 39.92
CA THR A 40 -0.20 13.44 40.56
C THR A 40 0.81 13.84 41.62
N PHE A 41 1.57 14.92 41.42
CA PHE A 41 2.65 15.32 42.32
C PHE A 41 2.51 16.76 42.82
N ASP A 42 2.54 16.95 44.13
CA ASP A 42 2.49 18.29 44.76
C ASP A 42 3.68 19.18 44.38
N PHE A 43 4.81 18.57 44.03
CA PHE A 43 6.04 19.26 43.63
C PHE A 43 6.16 19.42 42.10
N ALA A 44 5.21 18.91 41.32
CA ALA A 44 5.26 19.10 39.88
C ALA A 44 5.16 20.60 39.56
N SER A 45 5.99 21.04 38.62
CA SER A 45 5.93 22.35 37.99
C SER A 45 5.88 22.15 36.48
N GLY A 46 5.24 23.06 35.76
CA GLY A 46 5.13 22.95 34.31
C GLY A 46 4.39 24.10 33.63
N GLY A 47 4.41 24.07 32.29
CA GLY A 47 3.86 25.07 31.38
C GLY A 47 2.34 25.00 31.20
N ALA A 48 1.85 25.25 29.97
CA ALA A 48 0.42 25.23 29.69
C ALA A 48 -0.22 23.88 30.10
N LEU A 49 -1.41 23.93 30.72
CA LEU A 49 -2.20 22.74 31.04
C LEU A 49 -2.63 22.04 29.74
N THR A 50 -2.16 20.81 29.53
CA THR A 50 -2.48 19.99 28.37
C THR A 50 -3.37 18.83 28.81
N ASP A 51 -4.67 18.83 28.46
CA ASP A 51 -5.55 17.66 28.63
C ASP A 51 -5.82 17.06 27.26
N ILE A 52 -4.89 16.24 26.78
CA ILE A 52 -5.06 15.58 25.49
C ILE A 52 -5.92 14.33 25.72
N ARG A 53 -7.03 14.25 25.00
CA ARG A 53 -7.93 13.10 24.92
C ARG A 53 -7.99 12.62 23.48
N PRO A 54 -8.40 11.37 23.23
CA PRO A 54 -8.78 10.94 21.89
C PRO A 54 -9.87 11.82 21.28
N GLY A 55 -9.81 12.05 19.97
CA GLY A 55 -10.81 12.76 19.17
C GLY A 55 -10.36 14.06 18.49
N PRO A 56 -9.58 14.96 19.12
CA PRO A 56 -9.20 16.24 18.52
C PRO A 56 -8.43 16.08 17.20
N ALA A 57 -8.71 16.99 16.26
CA ALA A 57 -7.93 17.12 15.04
C ALA A 57 -6.50 17.63 15.34
N CYS A 58 -5.54 17.14 14.57
CA CYS A 58 -4.13 17.47 14.71
C CYS A 58 -3.43 17.65 13.36
N GLU A 59 -2.33 18.39 13.38
CA GLU A 59 -1.41 18.58 12.26
C GLU A 59 0.02 18.24 12.70
N VAL A 60 0.70 17.37 11.97
CA VAL A 60 2.13 17.11 12.12
C VAL A 60 2.88 17.94 11.10
N LEU A 61 3.90 18.66 11.57
CA LEU A 61 4.73 19.53 10.74
C LEU A 61 6.19 19.11 10.84
N ILE A 62 6.86 19.06 9.70
CA ILE A 62 8.32 18.89 9.59
C ILE A 62 8.86 20.15 8.91
N ASN A 63 9.82 20.82 9.54
CA ASN A 63 10.44 22.05 9.00
C ASN A 63 9.41 23.11 8.57
N GLY A 64 8.30 23.22 9.33
CA GLY A 64 7.19 24.14 9.04
C GLY A 64 6.20 23.68 7.96
N VAL A 65 6.49 22.60 7.25
CA VAL A 65 5.61 21.99 6.24
C VAL A 65 4.67 21.01 6.92
N VAL A 66 3.35 21.15 6.70
CA VAL A 66 2.39 20.16 7.19
C VAL A 66 2.54 18.88 6.37
N VAL A 67 2.86 17.78 7.04
CA VAL A 67 3.06 16.46 6.41
C VAL A 67 1.92 15.49 6.71
N LEU A 68 1.16 15.73 7.79
CA LEU A 68 0.02 14.92 8.17
C LEU A 68 -1.08 15.78 8.81
N LYS A 69 -2.33 15.56 8.43
CA LYS A 69 -3.54 16.07 9.08
C LYS A 69 -4.45 14.90 9.42
N GLY A 70 -4.85 14.81 10.68
CA GLY A 70 -5.58 13.65 11.18
C GLY A 70 -6.20 13.88 12.54
N PHE A 71 -6.42 12.80 13.27
CA PHE A 71 -7.03 12.82 14.59
C PHE A 71 -6.15 12.09 15.60
N ILE A 72 -6.21 12.54 16.85
CA ILE A 72 -5.63 11.77 17.96
C ILE A 72 -6.59 10.61 18.26
N GLU A 73 -6.12 9.39 18.11
CA GLU A 73 -6.94 8.18 18.31
C GLU A 73 -6.64 7.54 19.67
N ASP A 74 -5.37 7.53 20.06
CA ASP A 74 -4.91 6.94 21.30
C ASP A 74 -4.18 7.96 22.16
N VAL A 75 -4.43 7.90 23.45
CA VAL A 75 -3.69 8.62 24.49
C VAL A 75 -3.33 7.62 25.58
N GLN A 76 -2.04 7.34 25.71
CA GLN A 76 -1.50 6.33 26.62
C GLN A 76 -0.55 6.99 27.62
N PRO A 77 -1.06 7.42 28.79
CA PRO A 77 -0.22 7.86 29.89
C PRO A 77 0.51 6.66 30.51
N ASP A 78 1.82 6.79 30.69
CA ASP A 78 2.67 5.82 31.37
C ASP A 78 3.48 6.53 32.47
N ILE A 79 3.57 5.89 33.63
CA ILE A 79 4.31 6.42 34.76
C ILE A 79 4.94 5.30 35.59
N SER A 80 6.19 5.51 35.99
CA SER A 80 6.96 4.65 36.88
C SER A 80 7.71 5.52 37.90
N GLU A 81 8.48 4.88 38.79
CA GLU A 81 9.36 5.59 39.72
C GLU A 81 10.43 6.47 39.01
N LYS A 82 10.77 6.14 37.75
CA LYS A 82 11.87 6.80 37.00
C LYS A 82 11.42 7.57 35.78
N THR A 83 10.21 7.30 35.28
CA THR A 83 9.72 7.83 34.01
C THR A 83 8.28 8.33 34.17
N ALA A 84 7.96 9.42 33.48
CA ALA A 84 6.60 9.89 33.32
C ALA A 84 6.45 10.43 31.90
N GLY A 85 5.46 9.95 31.17
CA GLY A 85 5.23 10.35 29.78
C GLY A 85 3.82 10.02 29.33
N VAL A 86 3.40 10.67 28.25
CA VAL A 86 2.16 10.34 27.56
C VAL A 86 2.50 10.12 26.10
N SER A 87 2.19 8.94 25.60
CA SER A 87 2.19 8.63 24.17
C SER A 87 0.85 9.07 23.58
N ILE A 88 0.88 9.86 22.53
CA ILE A 88 -0.30 10.17 21.74
C ILE A 88 -0.07 9.74 20.29
N SER A 89 -1.03 9.02 19.75
CA SER A 89 -0.92 8.47 18.40
C SER A 89 -2.25 8.53 17.68
N GLY A 90 -2.17 8.38 16.36
CA GLY A 90 -3.33 8.34 15.49
C GLY A 90 -2.93 8.27 14.03
N ARG A 91 -3.94 8.42 13.18
CA ARG A 91 -3.80 8.34 11.72
C ARG A 91 -4.18 9.64 11.07
N ASP A 92 -3.76 9.80 9.81
CA ASP A 92 -4.29 10.84 8.95
C ASP A 92 -5.79 10.62 8.69
N LYS A 93 -6.45 11.64 8.14
CA LYS A 93 -7.91 11.64 7.95
C LYS A 93 -8.42 10.45 7.10
N THR A 94 -7.57 9.80 6.31
CA THR A 94 -7.99 8.62 5.54
C THR A 94 -8.16 7.36 6.39
N GLY A 95 -7.73 7.38 7.67
CA GLY A 95 -8.09 6.36 8.66
C GLY A 95 -9.61 6.17 8.78
N ASP A 96 -10.38 7.27 8.65
CA ASP A 96 -11.85 7.19 8.68
C ASP A 96 -12.42 6.32 7.56
N LEU A 97 -11.78 6.31 6.38
CA LEU A 97 -12.22 5.48 5.24
C LEU A 97 -11.93 4.00 5.46
N VAL A 98 -10.87 3.69 6.20
CA VAL A 98 -10.52 2.32 6.55
C VAL A 98 -11.56 1.74 7.51
N ASP A 99 -12.03 2.55 8.45
CA ASP A 99 -12.87 2.10 9.55
C ASP A 99 -14.37 2.19 9.22
N SER A 100 -14.77 3.16 8.41
CA SER A 100 -16.18 3.52 8.20
C SER A 100 -16.76 2.96 6.90
N ALA A 101 -18.07 2.73 6.89
CA ALA A 101 -18.81 2.25 5.73
C ALA A 101 -18.71 3.21 4.54
N ALA A 102 -18.66 2.66 3.32
CA ALA A 102 -18.63 3.43 2.07
C ALA A 102 -19.93 4.21 1.81
N LEU A 103 -21.04 3.77 2.42
CA LEU A 103 -22.36 4.32 2.22
C LEU A 103 -23.17 4.19 3.51
N THR A 104 -23.63 5.32 4.03
CA THR A 104 -24.63 5.40 5.10
C THR A 104 -26.03 5.65 4.54
N ASP A 105 -26.10 6.31 3.39
CA ASP A 105 -27.30 6.82 2.73
C ASP A 105 -27.04 7.02 1.22
N GLY A 106 -28.10 7.04 0.40
CA GLY A 106 -27.99 7.23 -1.05
C GLY A 106 -27.95 5.94 -1.89
N PRO A 107 -27.66 6.02 -3.20
CA PRO A 107 -27.71 4.87 -4.09
C PRO A 107 -26.53 3.92 -3.86
N SER A 108 -26.81 2.62 -3.74
CA SER A 108 -25.80 1.55 -3.64
C SER A 108 -25.03 1.27 -4.94
N GLU A 109 -25.24 2.09 -5.97
CA GLU A 109 -24.51 2.01 -7.22
C GLU A 109 -24.36 3.39 -7.86
N PHE A 110 -23.22 3.60 -8.51
CA PHE A 110 -23.00 4.71 -9.42
C PHE A 110 -23.03 4.21 -10.86
N ARG A 111 -23.58 5.01 -11.78
CA ARG A 111 -23.68 4.67 -13.20
C ARG A 111 -22.88 5.64 -14.04
N ASN A 112 -22.23 5.11 -15.07
CA ASN A 112 -21.42 5.86 -16.03
C ASN A 112 -20.47 6.87 -15.35
N VAL A 113 -19.67 6.40 -14.40
CA VAL A 113 -18.81 7.24 -13.55
C VAL A 113 -17.34 6.89 -13.75
N LYS A 114 -16.45 7.89 -13.83
CA LYS A 114 -15.00 7.63 -13.81
C LYS A 114 -14.51 7.26 -12.41
N LEU A 115 -13.32 6.65 -12.33
CA LEU A 115 -12.75 6.20 -11.06
C LEU A 115 -12.59 7.34 -10.06
N GLU A 116 -11.99 8.45 -10.48
CA GLU A 116 -11.74 9.63 -9.65
C GLU A 116 -13.03 10.24 -9.11
N GLU A 117 -14.09 10.26 -9.91
CA GLU A 117 -15.40 10.77 -9.50
C GLU A 117 -16.11 9.80 -8.54
N ALA A 118 -16.01 8.49 -8.75
CA ALA A 118 -16.55 7.49 -7.83
C ALA A 118 -15.87 7.58 -6.45
N ILE A 119 -14.53 7.63 -6.42
CA ILE A 119 -13.77 7.77 -5.18
C ILE A 119 -14.08 9.11 -4.52
N LYS A 120 -14.24 10.19 -5.30
CA LYS A 120 -14.60 11.50 -4.76
C LYS A 120 -15.94 11.48 -4.03
N ARG A 121 -16.97 10.84 -4.60
CA ARG A 121 -18.28 10.69 -3.94
C ARG A 121 -18.21 9.87 -2.65
N ILE A 122 -17.37 8.83 -2.63
CA ILE A 122 -17.13 8.00 -1.43
C ILE A 122 -16.40 8.81 -0.35
N ALA A 123 -15.45 9.67 -0.75
CA ALA A 123 -14.58 10.42 0.16
C ALA A 123 -15.18 11.76 0.64
N GLU A 124 -16.19 12.29 -0.07
CA GLU A 124 -16.81 13.58 0.22
C GLU A 124 -17.43 13.69 1.62
N PRO A 125 -18.18 12.69 2.15
CA PRO A 125 -18.69 12.74 3.52
C PRO A 125 -17.59 12.84 4.58
N PHE A 126 -16.41 12.32 4.28
CA PHE A 126 -15.22 12.39 5.13
C PHE A 126 -14.43 13.68 4.90
N GLY A 127 -14.89 14.59 4.03
CA GLY A 127 -14.22 15.85 3.71
C GLY A 127 -12.79 15.65 3.17
N LEU A 128 -12.61 14.66 2.29
CA LEU A 128 -11.36 14.36 1.61
C LEU A 128 -11.48 14.69 0.12
N GLY A 129 -10.44 15.30 -0.44
CA GLY A 129 -10.32 15.51 -1.88
C GLY A 129 -9.79 14.28 -2.60
N VAL A 130 -9.87 14.29 -3.94
CA VAL A 130 -9.30 13.23 -4.79
C VAL A 130 -8.53 13.86 -5.94
N ARG A 131 -7.31 13.38 -6.19
CA ARG A 131 -6.47 13.77 -7.32
C ARG A 131 -5.99 12.53 -8.06
N SER A 132 -6.07 12.55 -9.39
CA SER A 132 -5.43 11.53 -10.22
C SER A 132 -4.12 12.02 -10.81
N GLU A 133 -3.08 11.20 -10.75
CA GLU A 133 -1.79 11.41 -11.41
C GLU A 133 -1.65 10.57 -12.69
N ILE A 134 -2.64 9.74 -12.98
CA ILE A 134 -2.67 8.83 -14.12
C ILE A 134 -3.99 8.98 -14.88
N ASP A 135 -4.01 8.48 -16.11
CA ASP A 135 -5.27 8.17 -16.79
C ASP A 135 -5.88 6.89 -16.21
N THR A 136 -7.10 7.02 -15.71
CA THR A 136 -7.91 5.95 -15.11
C THR A 136 -8.79 5.24 -16.15
N GLY A 137 -8.71 5.67 -17.42
CA GLY A 137 -9.41 5.08 -18.55
C GLY A 137 -10.89 5.48 -18.63
N GLU A 138 -11.67 4.57 -19.21
CA GLU A 138 -13.09 4.78 -19.47
C GLU A 138 -13.95 4.73 -18.19
N PRO A 139 -15.11 5.41 -18.17
CA PRO A 139 -16.08 5.31 -17.09
C PRO A 139 -16.53 3.88 -16.83
N PHE A 140 -16.83 3.58 -15.57
CA PHE A 140 -17.58 2.40 -15.18
C PHE A 140 -19.03 2.56 -15.60
N THR A 141 -19.52 1.65 -16.43
CA THR A 141 -20.96 1.58 -16.75
C THR A 141 -21.79 1.41 -15.48
N ARG A 142 -21.28 0.59 -14.54
CA ARG A 142 -21.83 0.37 -13.20
C ARG A 142 -20.69 0.20 -12.19
N TYR A 143 -20.74 0.97 -11.12
CA TYR A 143 -19.87 0.85 -9.95
C TYR A 143 -20.74 0.50 -8.75
N SER A 144 -20.67 -0.74 -8.29
CA SER A 144 -21.52 -1.22 -7.19
C SER A 144 -20.82 -1.09 -5.85
N LEU A 145 -21.55 -0.56 -4.88
CA LEU A 145 -21.16 -0.53 -3.48
C LEU A 145 -21.82 -1.70 -2.75
N ASP A 146 -21.01 -2.49 -2.05
CA ASP A 146 -21.47 -3.65 -1.31
C ASP A 146 -21.95 -3.23 0.09
N LEU A 147 -22.99 -3.89 0.60
CA LEU A 147 -23.50 -3.58 1.95
C LEU A 147 -22.43 -3.90 3.00
N ALA A 148 -22.24 -2.95 3.93
CA ALA A 148 -21.23 -3.03 5.00
C ALA A 148 -19.76 -3.08 4.52
N GLU A 149 -19.48 -2.73 3.26
CA GLU A 149 -18.09 -2.51 2.85
C GLU A 149 -17.57 -1.16 3.34
N THR A 150 -16.28 -1.09 3.69
CA THR A 150 -15.63 0.16 4.10
C THR A 150 -15.40 1.07 2.91
N ALA A 151 -15.32 2.37 3.14
CA ALA A 151 -15.07 3.37 2.09
C ALA A 151 -13.73 3.11 1.37
N HIS A 152 -12.71 2.71 2.12
CA HIS A 152 -11.42 2.28 1.57
C HIS A 152 -11.57 1.02 0.69
N SER A 153 -12.23 -0.02 1.18
CA SER A 153 -12.47 -1.25 0.40
C SER A 153 -13.21 -0.96 -0.90
N ALA A 154 -14.23 -0.11 -0.84
CA ALA A 154 -14.98 0.34 -2.01
C ALA A 154 -14.07 1.05 -3.02
N ALA A 155 -13.26 2.01 -2.58
CA ALA A 155 -12.34 2.76 -3.43
C ALA A 155 -11.23 1.86 -4.04
N GLU A 156 -10.63 0.98 -3.22
CA GLU A 156 -9.58 0.06 -3.62
C GLU A 156 -10.08 -0.93 -4.68
N LYS A 157 -11.32 -1.41 -4.55
CA LYS A 157 -12.00 -2.25 -5.54
C LYS A 157 -12.04 -1.58 -6.92
N GLY A 158 -12.39 -0.30 -6.96
CA GLY A 158 -12.35 0.51 -8.18
C GLY A 158 -10.95 0.68 -8.73
N ALA A 159 -10.00 1.08 -7.89
CA ALA A 159 -8.61 1.32 -8.29
C ALA A 159 -7.94 0.08 -8.89
N ARG A 160 -8.13 -1.08 -8.24
CA ARG A 160 -7.62 -2.37 -8.70
C ARG A 160 -8.15 -2.75 -10.08
N SER A 161 -9.42 -2.47 -10.37
CA SER A 161 -10.00 -2.72 -11.70
C SER A 161 -9.45 -1.82 -12.83
N ARG A 162 -8.68 -0.79 -12.47
CA ARG A 162 -7.97 0.11 -13.39
C ARG A 162 -6.44 -0.02 -13.28
N HIS A 163 -5.95 -1.05 -12.58
CA HIS A 163 -4.52 -1.22 -12.28
C HIS A 163 -3.90 0.07 -11.73
N ALA A 164 -4.62 0.70 -10.81
CA ALA A 164 -4.24 1.91 -10.10
C ALA A 164 -4.03 1.60 -8.61
N LEU A 165 -3.17 2.39 -7.99
CA LEU A 165 -2.97 2.46 -6.54
C LEU A 165 -3.73 3.67 -6.02
N ILE A 166 -4.23 3.57 -4.80
CA ILE A 166 -4.75 4.71 -4.04
C ILE A 166 -3.90 4.90 -2.80
N LEU A 167 -3.51 6.13 -2.54
CA LEU A 167 -2.71 6.53 -1.38
C LEU A 167 -3.35 7.77 -0.77
N SER A 168 -3.22 7.97 0.53
CA SER A 168 -3.40 9.31 1.11
C SER A 168 -2.26 10.25 0.64
N ASP A 169 -2.41 11.56 0.69
CA ASP A 169 -1.29 12.53 0.61
C ASP A 169 -0.81 13.01 1.98
N GLY A 170 -1.43 12.50 3.05
CA GLY A 170 -1.19 12.87 4.43
C GLY A 170 -1.98 14.09 4.89
N VAL A 171 -2.39 15.00 4.01
CA VAL A 171 -2.90 16.33 4.41
C VAL A 171 -4.36 16.59 4.07
N GLY A 172 -4.96 15.83 3.15
CA GLY A 172 -6.39 15.94 2.88
C GLY A 172 -6.88 15.39 1.55
N ASN A 173 -6.05 14.68 0.78
CA ASN A 173 -6.47 14.10 -0.49
C ASN A 173 -6.12 12.62 -0.61
N ILE A 174 -6.94 11.91 -1.36
CA ILE A 174 -6.63 10.60 -1.92
C ILE A 174 -5.96 10.82 -3.28
N VAL A 175 -4.80 10.20 -3.49
CA VAL A 175 -4.02 10.23 -4.71
C VAL A 175 -4.21 8.91 -5.45
N ILE A 176 -4.75 8.97 -6.66
CA ILE A 176 -4.85 7.84 -7.58
C ILE A 176 -3.59 7.85 -8.45
N THR A 177 -2.77 6.81 -8.34
CA THR A 177 -1.45 6.78 -8.96
C THR A 177 -1.04 5.36 -9.37
N ARG A 178 0.20 5.19 -9.82
CA ARG A 178 0.88 3.91 -10.02
C ARG A 178 2.23 3.97 -9.30
N THR A 179 3.04 2.92 -9.43
CA THR A 179 4.46 2.98 -9.05
C THR A 179 5.08 4.27 -9.53
N GLY A 180 5.64 5.00 -8.58
CA GLY A 180 6.17 6.33 -8.77
C GLY A 180 7.27 6.35 -9.82
N LYS A 181 7.24 7.38 -10.68
CA LYS A 181 8.30 7.68 -11.65
C LYS A 181 9.14 8.89 -11.25
N LYS A 182 8.77 9.57 -10.16
CA LYS A 182 9.51 10.71 -9.60
C LYS A 182 10.78 10.21 -8.91
N ARG A 183 11.83 11.01 -8.95
CA ARG A 183 13.07 10.73 -8.22
C ARG A 183 12.96 11.28 -6.82
N ALA A 184 13.43 10.50 -5.86
CA ALA A 184 13.66 10.95 -4.50
C ALA A 184 14.78 12.02 -4.48
N PRO A 185 14.85 12.85 -3.41
CA PRO A 185 15.75 14.00 -3.39
C PRO A 185 17.25 13.64 -3.35
N ALA A 186 17.59 12.39 -3.03
CA ALA A 186 18.95 11.86 -3.19
C ALA A 186 18.97 10.33 -3.43
N ASP A 187 20.13 9.86 -3.92
CA ASP A 187 20.48 8.43 -3.93
C ASP A 187 20.80 7.95 -2.50
N LEU A 188 20.59 6.66 -2.22
CA LEU A 188 20.98 6.00 -0.98
C LEU A 188 22.29 5.23 -1.18
N ARG A 189 23.35 5.58 -0.46
CA ARG A 189 24.69 5.02 -0.63
C ARG A 189 25.29 4.58 0.71
N LEU A 190 25.74 3.33 0.77
CA LEU A 190 26.49 2.75 1.89
C LEU A 190 27.84 2.17 1.39
N PRO A 191 29.00 2.72 1.83
CA PRO A 191 29.15 3.90 2.69
C PRO A 191 28.74 5.20 1.95
N GLY A 192 28.26 6.19 2.72
CA GLY A 192 27.76 7.44 2.16
C GLY A 192 26.80 8.13 3.11
N ASN A 193 25.62 8.51 2.61
CA ASN A 193 24.56 9.15 3.40
C ASN A 193 23.73 8.18 4.23
N VAL A 194 23.77 6.88 3.92
CA VAL A 194 23.14 5.84 4.73
C VAL A 194 23.99 5.59 5.98
N ILE A 195 23.35 5.65 7.15
CA ILE A 195 23.99 5.43 8.46
C ILE A 195 23.66 4.07 9.08
N ALA A 196 22.57 3.43 8.64
CA ALA A 196 22.21 2.06 9.01
C ALA A 196 21.43 1.40 7.87
N SER A 197 21.62 0.10 7.70
CA SER A 197 20.94 -0.70 6.67
C SER A 197 20.52 -2.03 7.27
N SER A 198 19.29 -2.45 6.98
CA SER A 198 18.75 -3.74 7.38
C SER A 198 17.87 -4.30 6.26
N GLY A 199 17.89 -5.61 6.03
CA GLY A 199 17.21 -6.23 4.91
C GLY A 199 16.52 -7.54 5.29
N SER A 200 15.40 -7.80 4.63
CA SER A 200 14.65 -9.05 4.68
C SER A 200 14.49 -9.62 3.27
N TYR A 201 14.98 -10.84 3.08
CA TYR A 201 14.88 -11.57 1.81
C TYR A 201 14.21 -12.91 2.08
N SER A 202 13.05 -13.14 1.48
CA SER A 202 12.25 -14.32 1.80
C SER A 202 11.56 -14.93 0.58
N HIS A 203 11.61 -16.25 0.51
CA HIS A 203 10.78 -17.06 -0.40
C HIS A 203 9.45 -17.49 0.25
N GLN A 204 9.18 -17.06 1.49
CA GLN A 204 7.87 -17.27 2.11
C GLN A 204 6.81 -16.50 1.33
N GLY A 205 5.69 -17.17 0.97
CA GLY A 205 4.67 -16.58 0.11
C GLY A 205 5.08 -16.42 -1.37
N ARG A 206 6.30 -16.80 -1.77
CA ARG A 206 6.75 -16.88 -3.16
C ARG A 206 6.52 -18.28 -3.75
N TYR A 207 6.17 -18.32 -5.03
CA TYR A 207 5.72 -19.51 -5.74
C TYR A 207 6.34 -19.58 -7.12
N SER A 208 6.74 -20.78 -7.58
CA SER A 208 7.27 -20.96 -8.94
C SER A 208 6.23 -20.69 -10.02
N LYS A 209 4.94 -20.96 -9.71
CA LYS A 209 3.80 -20.67 -10.57
C LYS A 209 2.59 -20.27 -9.75
N THR A 210 1.98 -19.15 -10.11
CA THR A 210 0.73 -18.65 -9.54
C THR A 210 -0.38 -18.88 -10.55
N TYR A 211 -1.36 -19.69 -10.16
CA TYR A 211 -2.55 -19.96 -10.98
C TYR A 211 -3.74 -19.19 -10.42
N VAL A 212 -4.54 -18.58 -11.30
CA VAL A 212 -5.86 -18.05 -10.96
C VAL A 212 -6.89 -18.76 -11.83
N ARG A 213 -7.92 -19.34 -11.22
CA ARG A 213 -8.97 -20.10 -11.92
C ARG A 213 -10.36 -19.57 -11.57
N GLY A 214 -11.19 -19.37 -12.59
CA GLY A 214 -12.59 -18.98 -12.44
C GLY A 214 -13.50 -19.71 -13.43
N GLN A 215 -14.78 -19.87 -13.07
CA GLN A 215 -15.79 -20.38 -14.00
C GLN A 215 -16.34 -19.23 -14.83
N GLY A 216 -16.19 -19.29 -16.16
CA GLY A 216 -16.76 -18.31 -17.08
C GLY A 216 -18.18 -18.69 -17.52
N GLU A 217 -19.09 -17.70 -17.61
CA GLU A 217 -20.49 -17.88 -18.07
C GLU A 217 -20.62 -18.28 -19.56
N LYS A 218 -19.53 -18.24 -20.34
CA LYS A 218 -19.58 -18.45 -21.80
C LYS A 218 -19.98 -19.85 -22.24
N ALA A 219 -20.13 -20.82 -21.34
CA ALA A 219 -20.78 -22.09 -21.68
C ALA A 219 -22.27 -21.93 -22.05
N GLY A 220 -22.93 -20.84 -21.62
CA GLY A 220 -24.36 -20.63 -21.85
C GLY A 220 -24.75 -20.17 -23.27
N LYS A 221 -23.84 -19.57 -24.05
CA LYS A 221 -24.16 -19.02 -25.39
C LYS A 221 -24.03 -20.04 -26.54
N ASN A 222 -23.38 -21.18 -26.31
CA ASN A 222 -23.23 -22.23 -27.31
C ASN A 222 -24.33 -23.31 -27.23
N ARG A 223 -25.51 -22.97 -26.70
CA ARG A 223 -26.71 -23.80 -26.93
C ARG A 223 -27.24 -23.51 -28.34
N SER A 224 -26.51 -23.93 -29.37
CA SER A 224 -27.11 -24.02 -30.70
C SER A 224 -28.04 -25.23 -30.71
N GLY A 225 -29.35 -24.99 -30.81
CA GLY A 225 -30.33 -26.05 -31.04
C GLY A 225 -30.99 -26.64 -29.80
N SER A 226 -31.25 -25.86 -28.73
CA SER A 226 -32.29 -26.29 -27.80
C SER A 226 -33.61 -26.33 -28.57
N ALA A 227 -34.10 -27.53 -28.88
CA ALA A 227 -35.43 -27.72 -29.44
C ALA A 227 -36.43 -26.93 -28.60
N ALA A 228 -37.26 -26.12 -29.26
CA ALA A 228 -38.33 -25.42 -28.56
C ALA A 228 -39.18 -26.47 -27.83
N LEU A 229 -39.46 -26.24 -26.54
CA LEU A 229 -40.27 -27.15 -25.75
C LEU A 229 -41.71 -27.08 -26.29
N ASP A 230 -42.08 -28.02 -27.17
CA ASP A 230 -43.44 -28.15 -27.66
C ASP A 230 -44.31 -28.75 -26.56
N LYS A 231 -45.26 -27.96 -26.07
CA LYS A 231 -46.19 -28.36 -24.99
C LYS A 231 -47.22 -29.39 -25.44
N THR A 232 -47.30 -29.67 -26.74
CA THR A 232 -48.24 -30.63 -27.34
C THR A 232 -47.57 -31.92 -27.82
N ALA A 233 -46.25 -32.03 -27.72
CA ALA A 233 -45.54 -33.23 -28.16
C ALA A 233 -45.74 -34.40 -27.19
N GLU A 234 -46.07 -35.58 -27.73
CA GLU A 234 -46.15 -36.81 -26.94
C GLU A 234 -44.76 -37.21 -26.39
N PRO A 235 -44.67 -37.72 -25.14
CA PRO A 235 -43.41 -38.12 -24.55
C PRO A 235 -42.73 -39.22 -25.37
N LEU A 236 -41.44 -39.04 -25.71
CA LEU A 236 -40.66 -40.06 -26.41
C LEU A 236 -40.57 -41.35 -25.58
N ALA A 237 -40.84 -42.48 -26.24
CA ALA A 237 -40.68 -43.80 -25.65
C ALA A 237 -39.22 -44.04 -25.25
N PRO A 238 -38.93 -44.82 -24.18
CA PRO A 238 -37.56 -45.01 -23.68
C PRO A 238 -36.53 -45.47 -24.72
N GLY A 239 -36.96 -46.23 -25.75
CA GLY A 239 -36.10 -46.70 -26.84
C GLY A 239 -35.75 -45.66 -27.91
N ASP A 240 -36.56 -44.60 -28.02
CA ASP A 240 -36.37 -43.53 -29.03
C ASP A 240 -35.58 -42.33 -28.48
N ARG A 241 -35.16 -42.41 -27.20
CA ARG A 241 -34.31 -41.40 -26.56
C ARG A 241 -32.88 -41.57 -27.08
N GLN A 242 -32.52 -40.81 -28.12
CA GLN A 242 -31.12 -40.69 -28.50
C GLN A 242 -30.35 -39.94 -27.42
N ALA A 243 -29.33 -40.57 -26.85
CA ALA A 243 -28.39 -39.90 -25.97
C ALA A 243 -27.66 -38.82 -26.78
N SER A 244 -27.96 -37.55 -26.52
CA SER A 244 -27.23 -36.44 -27.13
C SER A 244 -25.77 -36.52 -26.66
N SER A 245 -24.85 -36.90 -27.56
CA SER A 245 -23.41 -37.00 -27.26
C SER A 245 -22.78 -35.66 -26.87
N GLY A 246 -23.49 -34.55 -27.05
CA GLY A 246 -23.03 -33.22 -26.67
C GLY A 246 -23.00 -32.96 -25.16
N ALA A 247 -23.93 -33.52 -24.38
CA ALA A 247 -24.10 -33.11 -22.98
C ALA A 247 -22.83 -33.38 -22.13
N THR A 248 -22.23 -34.57 -22.25
CA THR A 248 -21.10 -34.96 -21.39
C THR A 248 -19.77 -34.29 -21.75
N GLU A 249 -19.54 -33.98 -23.04
CA GLU A 249 -18.31 -33.33 -23.49
C GLU A 249 -18.39 -31.79 -23.40
N ILE A 250 -19.59 -31.22 -23.60
CA ILE A 250 -19.86 -29.78 -23.48
C ILE A 250 -19.93 -29.36 -22.00
N GLU A 251 -20.53 -30.18 -21.11
CA GLU A 251 -20.48 -29.93 -19.67
C GLU A 251 -19.07 -30.09 -19.10
N ARG A 252 -18.25 -30.98 -19.67
CA ARG A 252 -16.82 -31.13 -19.30
C ARG A 252 -15.95 -29.98 -19.84
N LYS A 253 -16.39 -29.27 -20.89
CA LYS A 253 -15.84 -27.98 -21.35
C LYS A 253 -16.44 -26.80 -20.56
N GLY A 254 -16.56 -26.93 -19.24
CA GLY A 254 -16.65 -25.75 -18.40
C GLY A 254 -15.41 -24.89 -18.64
N THR A 255 -15.55 -23.81 -19.41
CA THR A 255 -14.46 -22.89 -19.73
C THR A 255 -13.94 -22.30 -18.42
N THR A 256 -12.92 -22.93 -17.85
CA THR A 256 -12.24 -22.43 -16.67
C THR A 256 -11.29 -21.36 -17.16
N ALA A 257 -11.67 -20.10 -17.00
CA ALA A 257 -10.75 -18.99 -17.18
C ALA A 257 -9.52 -19.26 -16.29
N THR A 258 -8.35 -19.39 -16.90
CA THR A 258 -7.11 -19.74 -16.21
C THR A 258 -6.04 -18.72 -16.56
N GLY A 259 -5.52 -18.04 -15.55
CA GLY A 259 -4.30 -17.24 -15.63
C GLY A 259 -3.13 -17.97 -14.97
N ILE A 260 -1.93 -17.80 -15.52
CA ILE A 260 -0.70 -18.43 -15.01
C ILE A 260 0.43 -17.41 -15.05
N ALA A 261 0.99 -17.06 -13.90
CA ALA A 261 2.21 -16.27 -13.78
C ALA A 261 3.36 -17.14 -13.27
N ALA A 262 4.54 -17.02 -13.89
CA ALA A 262 5.74 -17.74 -13.47
C ALA A 262 6.71 -16.79 -12.78
N ASP A 263 7.39 -17.30 -11.77
CA ASP A 263 8.42 -16.59 -11.02
C ASP A 263 9.76 -17.27 -11.25
N ASP A 264 10.64 -16.60 -12.00
CA ASP A 264 11.91 -17.13 -12.48
C ASP A 264 12.98 -17.25 -11.38
N GLU A 265 12.82 -16.53 -10.26
CA GLU A 265 13.72 -16.63 -9.10
C GLU A 265 13.45 -17.91 -8.27
N ILE A 266 12.26 -18.51 -8.43
CA ILE A 266 11.84 -19.67 -7.64
C ILE A 266 12.09 -20.96 -8.43
N THR A 267 13.32 -21.47 -8.32
CA THR A 267 13.77 -22.68 -9.03
C THR A 267 13.14 -23.98 -8.51
N ARG A 268 12.68 -23.99 -7.25
CA ARG A 268 11.99 -25.14 -6.65
C ARG A 268 10.52 -25.16 -7.05
N TYR A 269 9.98 -26.34 -7.39
CA TYR A 269 8.55 -26.52 -7.63
C TYR A 269 7.70 -26.15 -6.40
N ARG A 270 6.98 -25.02 -6.48
CA ARG A 270 6.11 -24.46 -5.45
C ARG A 270 4.92 -23.75 -6.10
N PRO A 271 3.96 -24.47 -6.70
CA PRO A 271 2.79 -23.81 -7.29
C PRO A 271 1.79 -23.35 -6.21
N VAL A 272 1.02 -22.31 -6.52
CA VAL A 272 -0.18 -21.90 -5.76
C VAL A 272 -1.37 -21.75 -6.70
N VAL A 273 -2.56 -22.10 -6.23
CA VAL A 273 -3.81 -21.93 -6.98
C VAL A 273 -4.76 -21.04 -6.20
N HIS A 274 -5.30 -20.03 -6.87
CA HIS A 274 -6.30 -19.12 -6.35
C HIS A 274 -7.57 -19.21 -7.16
N LEU A 275 -8.70 -19.01 -6.50
CA LEU A 275 -9.99 -18.81 -7.15
C LEU A 275 -10.12 -17.33 -7.53
N ALA A 276 -10.58 -17.05 -8.75
CA ALA A 276 -10.90 -15.70 -9.18
C ALA A 276 -12.02 -15.14 -8.28
N ARG A 277 -11.84 -13.93 -7.75
CA ARG A 277 -12.82 -13.31 -6.83
C ARG A 277 -14.11 -12.87 -7.52
N SER A 278 -14.10 -12.71 -8.84
CA SER A 278 -15.24 -12.26 -9.65
C SER A 278 -15.43 -13.16 -10.87
N LYS A 279 -16.44 -12.85 -11.68
CA LYS A 279 -16.64 -13.44 -13.01
C LYS A 279 -15.43 -13.10 -13.89
N ALA A 280 -14.36 -13.89 -13.83
CA ALA A 280 -13.15 -13.67 -14.60
C ALA A 280 -13.26 -14.35 -15.97
N ASP A 281 -12.92 -13.61 -17.02
CA ASP A 281 -12.48 -14.21 -18.28
C ASP A 281 -10.98 -14.55 -18.21
N ALA A 282 -10.44 -15.13 -19.28
CA ALA A 282 -9.03 -15.56 -19.29
C ALA A 282 -8.05 -14.39 -19.08
N THR A 283 -8.37 -13.20 -19.58
CA THR A 283 -7.54 -12.00 -19.41
C THR A 283 -7.54 -11.55 -17.97
N ALA A 284 -8.72 -11.39 -17.36
CA ALA A 284 -8.82 -10.99 -15.95
C ALA A 284 -8.13 -11.99 -15.01
N ALA A 285 -8.22 -13.29 -15.32
CA ALA A 285 -7.52 -14.33 -14.55
C ALA A 285 -5.98 -14.21 -14.71
N GLN A 286 -5.49 -13.92 -15.92
CA GLN A 286 -4.07 -13.70 -16.17
C GLN A 286 -3.55 -12.46 -15.44
N ASP A 287 -4.26 -11.34 -15.54
CA ASP A 287 -3.89 -10.10 -14.86
C ASP A 287 -3.84 -10.28 -13.32
N GLU A 288 -4.79 -11.02 -12.75
CA GLU A 288 -4.78 -11.34 -11.32
C GLU A 288 -3.60 -12.26 -10.96
N ALA A 289 -3.24 -13.23 -11.81
CA ALA A 289 -2.10 -14.11 -11.58
C ALA A 289 -0.78 -13.31 -11.58
N ASP A 290 -0.61 -12.42 -12.56
CA ASP A 290 0.56 -11.55 -12.69
C ASP A 290 0.68 -10.57 -11.51
N TRP A 291 -0.43 -9.94 -11.13
CA TRP A 291 -0.47 -9.06 -9.96
C TRP A 291 -0.07 -9.80 -8.68
N ARG A 292 -0.68 -10.96 -8.39
CA ARG A 292 -0.36 -11.76 -7.19
C ARG A 292 1.11 -12.19 -7.16
N MET A 293 1.66 -12.61 -8.30
CA MET A 293 3.08 -12.98 -8.39
C MET A 293 3.99 -11.79 -8.10
N ARG A 294 3.72 -10.62 -8.70
CA ARG A 294 4.52 -9.39 -8.49
C ARG A 294 4.44 -8.87 -7.06
N THR A 295 3.24 -8.86 -6.46
CA THR A 295 3.06 -8.49 -5.06
C THR A 295 3.85 -9.40 -4.13
N ALA A 296 3.79 -10.72 -4.35
CA ALA A 296 4.59 -11.68 -3.58
C ALA A 296 6.10 -11.45 -3.78
N ARG A 297 6.52 -11.16 -5.03
CA ARG A 297 7.92 -10.88 -5.39
C ARG A 297 8.46 -9.61 -4.74
N GLY A 298 7.66 -8.56 -4.65
CA GLY A 298 7.97 -7.35 -3.90
C GLY A 298 8.08 -7.60 -2.39
N ALA A 299 7.10 -8.30 -1.81
CA ALA A 299 7.10 -8.64 -0.38
C ALA A 299 8.28 -9.54 0.05
N GLY A 300 8.88 -10.25 -0.90
CA GLY A 300 10.05 -11.11 -0.66
C GLY A 300 11.39 -10.37 -0.59
N GLU A 301 11.43 -9.06 -0.83
CA GLU A 301 12.65 -8.23 -0.74
C GLU A 301 12.29 -6.85 -0.22
N GLU A 302 12.66 -6.58 1.02
CA GLU A 302 12.46 -5.28 1.65
C GLU A 302 13.73 -4.90 2.41
N VAL A 303 14.26 -3.72 2.09
CA VAL A 303 15.44 -3.16 2.75
C VAL A 303 15.05 -1.85 3.39
N THR A 304 15.47 -1.61 4.62
CA THR A 304 15.30 -0.36 5.33
C THR A 304 16.65 0.32 5.48
N GLU A 305 16.77 1.49 4.84
CA GLU A 305 17.94 2.36 4.88
C GLU A 305 17.65 3.55 5.79
N THR A 306 18.52 3.84 6.75
CA THR A 306 18.40 5.00 7.64
C THR A 306 19.34 6.11 7.19
N VAL A 307 18.82 7.34 7.06
CA VAL A 307 19.57 8.55 6.75
C VAL A 307 19.38 9.61 7.83
N LYS A 308 20.30 10.59 7.92
CA LYS A 308 20.17 11.73 8.85
C LYS A 308 19.24 12.80 8.27
N GLY A 309 18.46 13.43 9.14
CA GLY A 309 17.52 14.49 8.79
C GLY A 309 16.33 14.00 7.97
N PHE A 310 15.38 14.91 7.71
CA PHE A 310 14.11 14.59 7.03
C PHE A 310 14.05 15.01 5.56
N ASP A 311 14.98 15.86 5.13
CA ASP A 311 15.05 16.42 3.79
C ASP A 311 16.48 16.43 3.24
N VAL A 312 16.58 16.62 1.93
CA VAL A 312 17.82 16.98 1.26
C VAL A 312 17.58 18.30 0.53
N ASN A 313 18.31 19.36 0.91
CA ASN A 313 18.17 20.70 0.35
C ASN A 313 16.74 21.27 0.41
N GLY A 314 15.99 20.97 1.48
CA GLY A 314 14.61 21.42 1.69
C GLY A 314 13.55 20.54 1.04
N GLU A 315 13.94 19.50 0.28
CA GLU A 315 13.00 18.52 -0.28
C GLU A 315 12.89 17.29 0.62
N LEU A 316 11.72 17.10 1.23
CA LEU A 316 11.43 15.97 2.13
C LEU A 316 11.44 14.64 1.38
N TRP A 317 11.90 13.58 2.03
CA TRP A 317 11.71 12.22 1.54
C TRP A 317 10.23 11.87 1.47
N ARG A 318 9.78 11.25 0.37
CA ARG A 318 8.40 10.81 0.18
C ARG A 318 8.32 9.37 -0.29
N VAL A 319 7.19 8.77 0.05
CA VAL A 319 6.79 7.48 -0.49
C VAL A 319 6.44 7.60 -1.97
N ASN A 320 6.47 6.47 -2.69
CA ASN A 320 6.21 6.40 -4.12
C ASN A 320 7.21 7.23 -4.95
N GLU A 321 8.46 7.26 -4.52
CA GLU A 321 9.58 7.89 -5.24
C GLU A 321 10.67 6.85 -5.51
N MET A 322 11.36 7.01 -6.62
CA MET A 322 12.47 6.16 -7.04
C MET A 322 13.79 6.72 -6.54
N THR A 323 14.59 5.89 -5.89
CA THR A 323 15.95 6.23 -5.46
C THR A 323 16.93 5.19 -5.94
N TYR A 324 18.15 5.60 -6.30
CA TYR A 324 19.22 4.66 -6.56
C TYR A 324 19.81 4.17 -5.25
N VAL A 325 19.90 2.86 -5.06
CA VAL A 325 20.51 2.25 -3.89
C VAL A 325 21.84 1.62 -4.29
N SER A 326 22.92 2.06 -3.66
CA SER A 326 24.25 1.42 -3.70
C SER A 326 24.59 0.96 -2.30
N ASP A 327 24.20 -0.27 -1.99
CA ASP A 327 24.52 -0.94 -0.73
C ASP A 327 25.12 -2.31 -1.05
N ALA A 328 26.44 -2.39 -0.91
CA ALA A 328 27.17 -3.62 -1.19
C ALA A 328 26.93 -4.70 -0.14
N TYR A 329 26.55 -4.34 1.10
CA TYR A 329 26.24 -5.28 2.16
C TYR A 329 24.91 -5.99 1.89
N GLN A 330 23.92 -5.23 1.42
CA GLN A 330 22.63 -5.77 0.95
C GLN A 330 22.71 -6.39 -0.46
N GLY A 331 23.81 -6.17 -1.17
CA GLY A 331 23.97 -6.65 -2.55
C GLY A 331 23.04 -5.93 -3.52
N ILE A 332 22.76 -4.64 -3.30
CA ILE A 332 21.88 -3.81 -4.13
C ILE A 332 22.71 -2.72 -4.82
N GLU A 333 22.56 -2.63 -6.14
CA GLU A 333 23.22 -1.62 -6.97
C GLU A 333 22.27 -1.24 -8.13
N ARG A 334 21.09 -0.70 -7.81
CA ARG A 334 20.01 -0.41 -8.78
C ARG A 334 19.00 0.61 -8.23
N ASP A 335 18.08 1.03 -9.08
CA ASP A 335 16.95 1.86 -8.64
C ASP A 335 15.93 1.01 -7.88
N MET A 336 15.46 1.53 -6.74
CA MET A 336 14.47 0.93 -5.85
C MET A 336 13.34 1.94 -5.60
N LEU A 337 12.16 1.43 -5.27
CA LEU A 337 10.99 2.24 -4.92
C LEU A 337 10.93 2.44 -3.41
N ILE A 338 10.79 3.68 -2.95
CA ILE A 338 10.52 4.00 -1.54
C ILE A 338 9.05 3.66 -1.23
N THR A 339 8.85 2.61 -0.43
CA THR A 339 7.51 2.17 -0.01
C THR A 339 7.11 2.78 1.31
N ARG A 340 8.05 2.95 2.25
CA ARG A 340 7.78 3.52 3.57
C ARG A 340 8.77 4.62 3.88
N VAL A 341 8.27 5.71 4.44
CA VAL A 341 9.06 6.80 5.02
C VAL A 341 8.61 6.95 6.46
N THR A 342 9.52 6.71 7.40
CA THR A 342 9.32 6.97 8.83
C THR A 342 10.31 8.05 9.26
N ASN A 343 9.80 9.23 9.61
CA ASN A 343 10.61 10.31 10.15
C ASN A 343 10.56 10.22 11.68
N ARG A 344 11.72 10.07 12.32
CA ARG A 344 11.86 10.02 13.78
C ARG A 344 12.75 11.15 14.28
N SER A 345 12.29 11.83 15.33
CA SER A 345 13.05 12.81 16.10
C SER A 345 13.04 12.40 17.56
N ASP A 346 14.21 12.20 18.16
CA ASP A 346 14.38 11.92 19.58
C ASP A 346 15.72 12.49 20.09
N GLN A 347 16.15 12.09 21.29
CA GLN A 347 17.41 12.55 21.88
C GLN A 347 18.67 12.15 21.08
N ALA A 348 18.60 11.12 20.23
CA ALA A 348 19.70 10.73 19.34
C ALA A 348 19.76 11.59 18.07
N GLY A 349 18.72 12.38 17.80
CA GLY A 349 18.61 13.31 16.68
C GLY A 349 17.53 12.92 15.67
N ASP A 350 17.55 13.64 14.54
CA ASP A 350 16.57 13.48 13.47
C ASP A 350 17.07 12.47 12.43
N VAL A 351 16.26 11.46 12.14
CA VAL A 351 16.54 10.44 11.13
C VAL A 351 15.30 10.09 10.31
N THR A 352 15.52 9.72 9.06
CA THR A 352 14.49 9.10 8.22
C THR A 352 14.86 7.64 7.95
N GLU A 353 13.92 6.74 8.22
CA GLU A 353 13.97 5.35 7.80
C GLU A 353 13.17 5.18 6.51
N LEU A 354 13.83 4.67 5.48
CA LEU A 354 13.29 4.47 4.15
C LEU A 354 13.23 2.98 3.87
N SER A 355 12.02 2.39 3.89
CA SER A 355 11.87 1.04 3.33
C SER A 355 11.77 1.13 1.82
N VAL A 356 12.60 0.34 1.15
CA VAL A 356 12.71 0.26 -0.29
C VAL A 356 12.49 -1.17 -0.76
N THR A 357 11.84 -1.32 -1.92
CA THR A 357 11.64 -2.61 -2.58
C THR A 357 11.84 -2.49 -4.10
N SER A 358 11.87 -3.63 -4.77
CA SER A 358 11.91 -3.69 -6.23
C SER A 358 10.71 -2.95 -6.84
N PRO A 359 10.91 -2.03 -7.81
CA PRO A 359 9.83 -1.22 -8.38
C PRO A 359 8.71 -2.02 -9.06
N GLU A 360 9.01 -3.23 -9.53
CA GLU A 360 8.03 -4.13 -10.15
C GLU A 360 6.91 -4.59 -9.21
N ALA A 361 7.07 -4.41 -7.89
CA ALA A 361 6.11 -4.85 -6.88
C ALA A 361 4.73 -4.18 -7.01
N PHE A 362 4.69 -2.97 -7.55
CA PHE A 362 3.49 -2.12 -7.57
C PHE A 362 3.09 -1.68 -8.99
N ASP A 363 3.66 -2.33 -10.02
CA ASP A 363 3.61 -1.89 -11.41
C ASP A 363 3.01 -2.98 -12.34
N ALA A 364 2.35 -2.52 -13.40
CA ALA A 364 1.72 -3.37 -14.40
C ALA A 364 2.67 -3.76 -15.55
N GLU A 365 3.83 -3.12 -15.68
CA GLU A 365 4.83 -3.41 -16.70
C GLU A 365 5.50 -4.78 -16.46
N PRO A 366 6.06 -5.42 -17.50
CA PRO A 366 6.77 -6.69 -17.35
C PRO A 366 7.93 -6.60 -16.34
N THR A 367 8.09 -7.65 -15.51
CA THR A 367 9.14 -7.73 -14.46
C THR A 367 10.54 -7.49 -15.03
N GLY A 368 10.85 -8.08 -16.19
CA GLY A 368 12.01 -7.71 -17.03
C GLY A 368 13.35 -7.68 -16.28
N LYS A 369 14.25 -6.78 -16.68
CA LYS A 369 15.60 -6.63 -16.07
C LYS A 369 15.64 -5.57 -14.94
N ARG A 370 14.50 -5.09 -14.46
CA ARG A 370 14.45 -3.96 -13.50
C ARG A 370 15.00 -4.35 -12.13
N ARG A 371 14.96 -5.65 -11.80
CA ARG A 371 15.59 -6.24 -10.61
C ARG A 371 17.06 -6.64 -10.84
N THR A 372 17.63 -6.41 -12.02
CA THR A 372 19.05 -6.71 -12.25
C THR A 372 19.92 -5.56 -11.74
N ASN A 373 20.89 -5.87 -10.88
CA ASN A 373 21.88 -4.88 -10.45
C ASN A 373 22.71 -4.36 -11.61
N ARG A 374 23.04 -3.07 -11.55
CA ARG A 374 24.00 -2.45 -12.45
C ARG A 374 25.41 -2.96 -12.13
N THR A 375 26.27 -2.99 -13.14
CA THR A 375 27.69 -3.26 -12.91
C THR A 375 28.31 -2.09 -12.15
N ARG A 376 28.76 -2.34 -10.92
CA ARG A 376 29.44 -1.33 -10.10
C ARG A 376 30.73 -0.89 -10.79
N ARG A 377 30.81 0.37 -11.23
CA ARG A 377 32.09 0.95 -11.66
C ARG A 377 32.93 1.16 -10.40
N LYS A 378 34.00 0.37 -10.23
CA LYS A 378 35.04 0.69 -9.25
C LYS A 378 35.68 2.00 -9.68
N THR A 379 35.37 3.09 -8.99
CA THR A 379 36.21 4.29 -9.03
C THR A 379 37.60 3.85 -8.56
N ALA A 380 38.64 4.11 -9.36
CA ALA A 380 40.01 3.77 -8.98
C ALA A 380 40.26 4.37 -7.59
N SER A 381 40.55 3.52 -6.61
CA SER A 381 41.02 4.00 -5.31
C SER A 381 42.29 4.81 -5.59
N GLY A 382 42.26 6.11 -5.32
CA GLY A 382 43.49 6.88 -5.17
C GLY A 382 44.41 6.10 -4.23
N SER A 383 45.69 6.02 -4.57
CA SER A 383 46.70 5.26 -3.82
C SER A 383 46.49 5.43 -2.33
N LEU A 384 46.20 4.33 -1.64
CA LEU A 384 46.15 4.28 -0.18
C LEU A 384 47.47 4.86 0.33
N ASP A 385 47.40 5.89 1.17
CA ASP A 385 48.57 6.47 1.81
C ASP A 385 49.23 5.38 2.68
N THR A 386 50.42 4.94 2.27
CA THR A 386 51.17 3.86 2.93
C THR A 386 51.86 4.32 4.22
N THR A 387 51.57 5.52 4.73
CA THR A 387 52.25 6.08 5.91
C THR A 387 51.48 5.91 7.24
N ALA A 388 50.27 5.35 7.25
CA ALA A 388 49.55 5.11 8.49
C ALA A 388 50.14 3.91 9.26
N GLN A 389 50.88 4.18 10.34
CA GLN A 389 51.23 3.19 11.36
C GLN A 389 50.15 3.15 12.44
N GLY A 390 49.72 1.95 12.82
CA GLY A 390 48.69 1.73 13.85
C GLY A 390 49.12 2.24 15.22
N LEU A 391 48.18 2.87 15.94
CA LEU A 391 48.30 3.24 17.35
C LEU A 391 48.00 2.06 18.27
#